data_AF-A0A7Y5FXR7-F1
#
_entry.id   AF-A0A7Y5FXR7-F1
#
_cell.length_a   1.000
_cell.length_b   1.000
_cell.length_c   1.000
_cell.angle_alpha   90.00
_cell.angle_beta   90.00
_cell.angle_gamma   90.00
#
_symmetry.space_group_name_H-M   'P 1'
#
loop_
_entity.id
_entity.type
_entity.pdbx_description
1 polymer ?
#
loop_
_entity_poly.entity_id
_entity_poly.type
_entity_poly.pdbx_seq_one_letter_code
_entity_poly.pdbx_strand_id
1 'polypeptide(L)'
;MTPDERLWAQSFLFMQNIDPAKPVVALHPGATWPNKRWPEKYFAEVSKHLQKNGVQVVVTQGPGETGIVQELQRLSPAATILPVLSLRETAAIQHQCKAVVANDCGIMHLAVAVGTPTIGLFGPSQKEIWFPYEITKGHLALDIPIDCRPCHKNYCPLQHTDCQNLSPPFRVIDEVMQRLSKQAPGTIV
;
A
#
# COMPACT_ATOMS: atom_id res chain seq x y z
N MET A 1 -15.89 8.43 8.60
CA MET A 1 -16.12 6.97 8.69
C MET A 1 -17.05 6.68 9.86
N THR A 2 -18.19 6.06 9.58
CA THR A 2 -19.22 5.72 10.57
C THR A 2 -18.87 4.41 11.30
N PRO A 3 -19.49 4.15 12.47
CA PRO A 3 -19.40 2.84 13.11
C PRO A 3 -19.81 1.68 12.20
N ASP A 4 -20.87 1.85 11.41
CA ASP A 4 -21.38 0.80 10.50
C ASP A 4 -20.36 0.44 9.42
N GLU A 5 -19.65 1.42 8.86
CA GLU A 5 -18.58 1.16 7.89
C GLU A 5 -17.43 0.35 8.50
N ARG A 6 -17.10 0.61 9.77
CA ARG A 6 -16.05 -0.14 10.48
C ARG A 6 -16.47 -1.59 10.71
N LEU A 7 -17.70 -1.81 11.16
CA LEU A 7 -18.26 -3.14 11.39
C LEU A 7 -18.38 -3.93 10.09
N TRP A 8 -18.83 -3.27 9.01
CA TRP A 8 -18.86 -3.85 7.68
C TRP A 8 -17.46 -4.31 7.25
N ALA A 9 -16.45 -3.46 7.37
CA ALA A 9 -15.08 -3.81 6.96
C ALA A 9 -14.51 -5.00 7.73
N GLN A 10 -14.77 -5.08 9.03
CA GLN A 10 -14.37 -6.23 9.86
C GLN A 10 -15.05 -7.52 9.40
N SER A 11 -16.37 -7.46 9.19
CA SER A 11 -17.16 -8.60 8.72
C SER A 11 -16.74 -9.05 7.32
N PHE A 12 -16.49 -8.08 6.44
CA PHE A 12 -16.02 -8.32 5.08
C PHE A 12 -14.65 -9.00 5.08
N LEU A 13 -13.67 -8.48 5.83
CA LEU A 13 -12.34 -9.08 5.96
C LEU A 13 -12.42 -10.50 6.52
N PHE A 14 -13.25 -10.73 7.54
CA PHE A 14 -13.48 -12.07 8.08
C PHE A 14 -14.02 -13.04 7.02
N MET A 15 -15.00 -12.61 6.20
CA MET A 15 -15.50 -13.41 5.07
C MET A 15 -14.43 -13.70 4.00
N GLN A 16 -13.38 -12.87 3.91
CA GLN A 16 -12.21 -13.12 3.05
C GLN A 16 -11.13 -13.97 3.73
N ASN A 17 -11.45 -14.65 4.86
CA ASN A 17 -10.54 -15.45 5.67
C ASN A 17 -9.37 -14.63 6.27
N ILE A 18 -9.59 -13.34 6.53
CA ILE A 18 -8.67 -12.53 7.31
C ILE A 18 -8.98 -12.73 8.80
N ASP A 19 -7.97 -13.09 9.56
CA ASP A 19 -8.06 -13.47 10.97
C ASP A 19 -7.94 -12.19 11.81
N PRO A 20 -8.98 -11.80 12.54
CA PRO A 20 -8.97 -10.56 13.32
C PRO A 20 -7.92 -10.57 14.45
N ALA A 21 -7.36 -11.74 14.82
CA ALA A 21 -6.30 -11.83 15.81
C ALA A 21 -4.90 -11.53 15.24
N LYS A 22 -4.75 -11.43 13.91
CA LYS A 22 -3.46 -11.19 13.25
C LYS A 22 -3.40 -9.78 12.65
N PRO A 23 -2.21 -9.18 12.57
CA PRO A 23 -2.06 -7.90 11.88
C PRO A 23 -2.31 -8.07 10.38
N VAL A 24 -3.03 -7.10 9.79
CA VAL A 24 -3.27 -7.03 8.35
C VAL A 24 -2.62 -5.80 7.74
N VAL A 25 -1.97 -5.95 6.60
CA VAL A 25 -1.39 -4.88 5.79
C VAL A 25 -2.09 -4.85 4.44
N ALA A 26 -2.45 -3.65 3.98
CA ALA A 26 -3.02 -3.45 2.66
C ALA A 26 -1.95 -3.01 1.66
N LEU A 27 -1.94 -3.67 0.49
CA LEU A 27 -1.15 -3.27 -0.66
C LEU A 27 -2.07 -2.70 -1.74
N HIS A 28 -1.64 -1.64 -2.41
CA HIS A 28 -2.30 -1.09 -3.58
C HIS A 28 -1.28 -0.89 -4.72
N PRO A 29 -1.15 -1.86 -5.63
CA PRO A 29 -0.18 -1.80 -6.73
C PRO A 29 -0.65 -0.93 -7.91
N GLY A 30 -1.88 -0.43 -7.86
CA GLY A 30 -2.49 0.41 -8.86
C GLY A 30 -1.95 1.84 -8.91
N ALA A 31 -2.06 2.45 -10.08
CA ALA A 31 -1.88 3.89 -10.32
C ALA A 31 -2.31 4.23 -11.76
N THR A 32 -2.92 5.40 -11.97
CA THR A 32 -3.35 5.85 -13.31
C THR A 32 -2.17 6.00 -14.28
N TRP A 33 -1.03 6.49 -13.80
CA TRP A 33 0.16 6.70 -14.63
C TRP A 33 1.07 5.46 -14.56
N PRO A 34 1.38 4.80 -15.70
CA PRO A 34 2.24 3.62 -15.70
C PRO A 34 3.58 3.85 -14.99
N ASN A 35 4.21 5.01 -15.18
CA ASN A 35 5.47 5.35 -14.53
C ASN A 35 5.41 5.52 -13.01
N LYS A 36 4.22 5.66 -12.42
CA LYS A 36 4.06 5.70 -10.96
C LYS A 36 3.93 4.31 -10.34
N ARG A 37 3.80 3.26 -11.16
CA ARG A 37 3.58 1.90 -10.68
C ARG A 37 4.90 1.29 -10.26
N TRP A 38 5.02 1.00 -8.97
CA TRP A 38 6.07 0.12 -8.47
C TRP A 38 5.80 -1.32 -8.96
N PRO A 39 6.80 -2.07 -9.44
CA PRO A 39 6.61 -3.37 -10.08
C PRO A 39 5.84 -4.38 -9.22
N GLU A 40 4.96 -5.16 -9.85
CA GLU A 40 4.11 -6.16 -9.19
C GLU A 40 4.95 -7.22 -8.47
N LYS A 41 6.10 -7.60 -9.06
CA LYS A 41 7.08 -8.51 -8.44
C LYS A 41 7.60 -8.02 -7.09
N TYR A 42 7.69 -6.70 -6.92
CA TYR A 42 8.18 -6.11 -5.69
C TYR A 42 7.11 -6.04 -4.62
N PHE A 43 5.87 -5.71 -4.98
CA PHE A 43 4.72 -5.90 -4.08
C PHE A 43 4.56 -7.37 -3.66
N ALA A 44 4.77 -8.33 -4.58
CA ALA A 44 4.72 -9.75 -4.27
C ALA A 44 5.84 -10.16 -3.29
N GLU A 45 7.04 -9.61 -3.42
CA GLU A 45 8.13 -9.85 -2.47
C GLU A 45 7.80 -9.33 -1.06
N VAL A 46 7.27 -8.10 -0.95
CA VAL A 46 6.77 -7.55 0.31
C VAL A 46 5.69 -8.47 0.89
N SER A 47 4.70 -8.86 0.07
CA SER A 47 3.61 -9.73 0.50
C SER A 47 4.11 -11.05 1.09
N LYS A 48 5.00 -11.74 0.38
CA LYS A 48 5.59 -13.01 0.84
C LYS A 48 6.36 -12.85 2.15
N HIS A 49 7.14 -11.76 2.27
CA HIS A 49 7.90 -11.50 3.48
C HIS A 49 6.97 -11.30 4.68
N LEU A 50 5.94 -10.46 4.53
CA LEU A 50 4.96 -10.19 5.58
C LEU A 50 4.23 -11.48 6.02
N GLN A 51 3.78 -12.29 5.05
CA GLN A 51 3.10 -13.55 5.32
C GLN A 51 3.98 -14.57 6.04
N LYS A 52 5.26 -14.67 5.65
CA LYS A 52 6.24 -15.53 6.34
C LYS A 52 6.43 -15.11 7.81
N ASN A 53 6.18 -13.85 8.15
CA ASN A 53 6.26 -13.30 9.50
C ASN A 53 4.88 -13.20 10.19
N GLY A 54 3.88 -13.96 9.73
CA GLY A 54 2.56 -14.05 10.39
C GLY A 54 1.64 -12.85 10.15
N VAL A 55 1.98 -11.96 9.23
CA VAL A 55 1.17 -10.79 8.86
C VAL A 55 0.28 -11.14 7.66
N GLN A 56 -0.99 -10.82 7.75
CA GLN A 56 -1.93 -11.02 6.66
C GLN A 56 -1.84 -9.87 5.65
N VAL A 57 -2.04 -10.19 4.37
CA VAL A 57 -1.91 -9.22 3.29
C VAL A 57 -3.19 -9.21 2.46
N VAL A 58 -3.82 -8.04 2.38
CA VAL A 58 -4.92 -7.77 1.46
C VAL A 58 -4.42 -6.87 0.34
N VAL A 59 -4.92 -7.09 -0.88
CA VAL A 59 -4.57 -6.29 -2.05
C VAL A 59 -5.82 -5.61 -2.55
N THR A 60 -5.79 -4.28 -2.62
CA THR A 60 -6.89 -3.46 -3.14
C THR A 60 -6.64 -3.12 -4.60
N GLN A 61 -7.73 -2.85 -5.34
CA GLN A 61 -7.69 -2.46 -6.76
C GLN A 61 -8.82 -1.47 -7.07
N GLY A 62 -8.56 -0.59 -8.02
CA GLY A 62 -9.58 0.23 -8.68
C GLY A 62 -10.08 -0.38 -10.00
N PRO A 63 -11.06 0.27 -10.64
CA PRO A 63 -11.53 -0.12 -11.97
C PRO A 63 -10.37 -0.15 -12.99
N GLY A 64 -10.27 -1.22 -13.78
CA GLY A 64 -9.25 -1.38 -14.81
C GLY A 64 -7.88 -1.85 -14.31
N GLU A 65 -7.73 -2.16 -13.02
CA GLU A 65 -6.46 -2.61 -12.42
C GLU A 65 -6.38 -4.13 -12.23
N THR A 66 -7.36 -4.88 -12.73
CA THR A 66 -7.46 -6.33 -12.57
C THR A 66 -6.21 -7.07 -13.03
N GLY A 67 -5.62 -6.68 -14.17
CA GLY A 67 -4.38 -7.30 -14.65
C GLY A 67 -3.19 -7.10 -13.71
N ILE A 68 -3.11 -5.94 -13.04
CA ILE A 68 -2.02 -5.61 -12.10
C ILE A 68 -2.10 -6.52 -10.87
N VAL A 69 -3.29 -6.64 -10.27
CA VAL A 69 -3.46 -7.48 -9.07
C VAL A 69 -3.41 -8.97 -9.38
N GLN A 70 -3.82 -9.40 -10.58
CA GLN A 70 -3.68 -10.79 -11.02
C GLN A 70 -2.22 -11.18 -11.18
N GLU A 71 -1.37 -10.30 -11.74
CA GLU A 71 0.06 -10.59 -11.85
C GLU A 71 0.72 -10.65 -10.46
N LEU A 72 0.36 -9.73 -9.56
CA LEU A 72 0.79 -9.82 -8.15
C LEU A 72 0.35 -11.13 -7.51
N GLN A 73 -0.91 -11.53 -7.68
CA GLN A 73 -1.45 -12.78 -7.11
C GLN A 73 -0.75 -14.01 -7.67
N ARG A 74 -0.46 -14.03 -8.97
CA ARG A 74 0.32 -15.11 -9.61
C ARG A 74 1.69 -15.26 -8.95
N LEU A 75 2.32 -14.13 -8.60
CA LEU A 75 3.61 -14.10 -7.94
C LEU A 75 3.52 -14.35 -6.43
N SER A 76 2.44 -13.97 -5.75
CA SER A 76 2.18 -14.18 -4.31
C SER A 76 0.77 -14.78 -4.09
N PRO A 77 0.59 -16.10 -4.27
CA PRO A 77 -0.74 -16.73 -4.26
C PRO A 77 -1.49 -16.65 -2.94
N ALA A 78 -0.79 -16.49 -1.83
CA ALA A 78 -1.39 -16.38 -0.50
C ALA A 78 -1.94 -14.99 -0.20
N ALA A 79 -1.68 -13.98 -1.04
CA ALA A 79 -2.24 -12.64 -0.88
C ALA A 79 -3.75 -12.64 -1.19
N THR A 80 -4.54 -12.03 -0.32
CA THR A 80 -5.99 -11.93 -0.50
C THR A 80 -6.32 -10.76 -1.42
N ILE A 81 -6.67 -11.03 -2.67
CA ILE A 81 -7.10 -9.99 -3.61
C ILE A 81 -8.55 -9.63 -3.32
N LEU A 82 -8.80 -8.37 -2.99
CA LEU A 82 -10.15 -7.87 -2.78
C LEU A 82 -10.81 -7.53 -4.12
N PRO A 83 -12.15 -7.63 -4.23
CA PRO A 83 -12.86 -7.11 -5.39
C PRO A 83 -12.66 -5.60 -5.53
N VAL A 84 -13.08 -5.03 -6.66
CA VAL A 84 -13.16 -3.57 -6.79
C VAL A 84 -14.23 -3.08 -5.81
N LEU A 85 -13.80 -2.26 -4.83
CA LEU A 85 -14.64 -1.68 -3.80
C LEU A 85 -14.89 -0.20 -4.09
N SER A 86 -15.96 0.35 -3.51
CA SER A 86 -16.14 1.80 -3.48
C SER A 86 -15.04 2.48 -2.66
N LEU A 87 -14.90 3.81 -2.81
CA LEU A 87 -13.94 4.58 -2.02
C LEU A 87 -14.22 4.47 -0.52
N ARG A 88 -15.49 4.49 -0.11
CA ARG A 88 -15.87 4.39 1.32
C ARG A 88 -15.52 3.02 1.90
N GLU A 89 -15.81 1.96 1.16
CA GLU A 89 -15.44 0.59 1.52
C GLU A 89 -13.92 0.42 1.58
N THR A 90 -13.19 0.93 0.58
CA THR A 90 -11.72 0.90 0.57
C THR A 90 -11.13 1.62 1.78
N ALA A 91 -11.65 2.80 2.11
CA ALA A 91 -11.24 3.57 3.28
C ALA A 91 -11.50 2.77 4.59
N ALA A 92 -12.65 2.12 4.68
CA ALA A 92 -13.01 1.31 5.84
C ALA A 92 -12.11 0.07 5.98
N ILE A 93 -11.72 -0.58 4.88
CA ILE A 93 -10.74 -1.68 4.87
C ILE A 93 -9.36 -1.17 5.30
N GLN A 94 -8.90 -0.06 4.71
CA GLN A 94 -7.59 0.53 5.06
C GLN A 94 -7.52 0.87 6.54
N HIS A 95 -8.61 1.33 7.14
CA HIS A 95 -8.68 1.64 8.57
C HIS A 95 -8.48 0.42 9.48
N GLN A 96 -8.83 -0.79 9.04
CA GLN A 96 -8.57 -2.02 9.79
C GLN A 96 -7.10 -2.46 9.69
N CYS A 97 -6.34 -1.90 8.74
CA CYS A 97 -4.96 -2.29 8.49
C CYS A 97 -3.99 -1.60 9.44
N LYS A 98 -2.90 -2.31 9.76
CA LYS A 98 -1.78 -1.78 10.55
C LYS A 98 -0.84 -0.91 9.70
N ALA A 99 -0.80 -1.14 8.40
CA ALA A 99 -0.12 -0.28 7.45
C ALA A 99 -0.75 -0.40 6.05
N VAL A 100 -0.56 0.62 5.22
CA VAL A 100 -0.88 0.63 3.80
C VAL A 100 0.39 0.93 3.00
N VAL A 101 0.67 0.13 1.97
CA VAL A 101 1.70 0.44 0.97
C VAL A 101 1.00 0.69 -0.36
N ALA A 102 1.21 1.86 -0.95
CA ALA A 102 0.55 2.24 -2.19
C ALA A 102 1.47 3.11 -3.06
N ASN A 103 1.30 3.04 -4.37
CA ASN A 103 1.90 4.02 -5.27
C ASN A 103 1.35 5.43 -5.01
N ASP A 104 1.99 6.44 -5.61
CA ASP A 104 1.49 7.81 -5.70
C ASP A 104 0.15 7.87 -6.47
N CYS A 105 -0.95 7.64 -5.75
CA CYS A 105 -2.33 7.62 -6.23
C CYS A 105 -3.35 8.03 -5.14
N GLY A 106 -4.61 8.25 -5.52
CA GLY A 106 -5.67 8.64 -4.59
C GLY A 106 -5.87 7.68 -3.40
N ILE A 107 -5.64 6.37 -3.62
CA ILE A 107 -5.81 5.34 -2.59
C ILE A 107 -4.76 5.46 -1.47
N MET A 108 -3.55 5.96 -1.78
CA MET A 108 -2.54 6.29 -0.78
C MET A 108 -3.03 7.42 0.14
N HIS A 109 -3.59 8.49 -0.42
CA HIS A 109 -4.12 9.61 0.37
C HIS A 109 -5.32 9.21 1.22
N LEU A 110 -6.18 8.33 0.68
CA LEU A 110 -7.32 7.80 1.40
C LEU A 110 -6.91 7.08 2.69
N ALA A 111 -5.83 6.28 2.63
CA ALA A 111 -5.27 5.59 3.80
C ALA A 111 -4.80 6.57 4.88
N VAL A 112 -4.13 7.65 4.47
CA VAL A 112 -3.72 8.72 5.38
C VAL A 112 -4.93 9.38 6.03
N ALA A 113 -5.98 9.66 5.26
CA ALA A 113 -7.19 10.32 5.75
C ALA A 113 -7.95 9.50 6.81
N VAL A 114 -7.85 8.17 6.77
CA VAL A 114 -8.43 7.28 7.79
C VAL A 114 -7.48 6.95 8.95
N GLY A 115 -6.32 7.61 9.00
CA GLY A 115 -5.35 7.50 10.08
C GLY A 115 -4.48 6.24 10.04
N THR A 116 -4.49 5.49 8.94
CA THR A 116 -3.65 4.30 8.81
C THR A 116 -2.22 4.72 8.44
N PRO A 117 -1.19 4.20 9.12
CA PRO A 117 0.20 4.45 8.72
C PRO A 117 0.43 4.04 7.26
N THR A 118 0.95 4.97 6.46
CA THR A 118 1.00 4.82 5.00
C THR A 118 2.41 4.96 4.51
N ILE A 119 2.83 4.06 3.62
CA ILE A 119 4.06 4.14 2.86
C ILE A 119 3.68 4.43 1.41
N GLY A 120 3.89 5.66 0.97
CA GLY A 120 3.67 6.11 -0.40
C GLY A 120 4.92 5.88 -1.26
N LEU A 121 4.76 5.29 -2.44
CA LEU A 121 5.85 5.00 -3.37
C LEU A 121 5.84 6.00 -4.52
N PHE A 122 6.89 6.83 -4.61
CA PHE A 122 6.99 7.92 -5.56
C PHE A 122 8.09 7.68 -6.59
N GLY A 123 7.70 7.61 -7.86
CA GLY A 123 8.61 7.56 -9.01
C GLY A 123 8.85 8.95 -9.63
N PRO A 124 8.05 9.39 -10.61
CA PRO A 124 8.31 10.60 -11.39
C PRO A 124 7.90 11.92 -10.72
N SER A 125 7.08 11.86 -9.67
CA SER A 125 6.44 13.02 -9.02
C SER A 125 7.21 13.47 -7.76
N GLN A 126 6.97 14.72 -7.36
CA GLN A 126 7.59 15.32 -6.16
C GLN A 126 6.81 14.94 -4.91
N LYS A 127 7.42 14.16 -4.02
CA LYS A 127 6.76 13.75 -2.76
C LYS A 127 6.53 14.94 -1.83
N GLU A 128 7.36 15.96 -1.92
CA GLU A 128 7.28 17.18 -1.08
C GLU A 128 5.98 17.95 -1.33
N ILE A 129 5.39 17.81 -2.52
CA ILE A 129 4.12 18.42 -2.90
C ILE A 129 2.95 17.47 -2.65
N TRP A 130 3.11 16.21 -3.08
CA TRP A 130 2.01 15.23 -3.10
C TRP A 130 1.95 14.35 -1.84
N PHE A 131 2.85 14.50 -0.90
CA PHE A 131 2.82 13.78 0.38
C PHE A 131 3.20 14.72 1.55
N PRO A 132 2.41 15.78 1.81
CA PRO A 132 2.67 16.72 2.90
C PRO A 132 2.22 16.15 4.26
N TYR A 133 2.55 14.89 4.53
CA TYR A 133 2.11 14.15 5.70
C TYR A 133 3.27 13.88 6.65
N GLU A 134 3.00 14.00 7.94
CA GLU A 134 4.02 13.92 8.98
C GLU A 134 4.47 12.49 9.25
N ILE A 135 5.79 12.28 9.26
CA ILE A 135 6.40 10.99 9.63
C ILE A 135 6.11 10.57 11.07
N THR A 136 5.90 11.54 11.97
CA THR A 136 5.53 11.31 13.37
C THR A 136 4.19 10.60 13.53
N LYS A 137 3.30 10.73 12.53
CA LYS A 137 2.01 10.03 12.44
C LYS A 137 2.11 8.69 11.70
N GLY A 138 3.32 8.25 11.36
CA GLY A 138 3.59 6.99 10.67
C GLY A 138 3.45 7.05 9.15
N HIS A 139 3.29 8.23 8.55
CA HIS A 139 3.21 8.38 7.10
C HIS A 139 4.59 8.66 6.50
N LEU A 140 5.01 7.89 5.51
CA LEU A 140 6.31 8.04 4.86
C LEU A 140 6.15 7.98 3.35
N ALA A 141 6.81 8.88 2.64
CA ALA A 141 7.02 8.77 1.21
C ALA A 141 8.42 8.22 0.92
N LEU A 142 8.47 7.08 0.24
CA LEU A 142 9.69 6.48 -0.28
C LEU A 142 9.86 6.82 -1.75
N ASP A 143 11.09 7.18 -2.07
CA ASP A 143 11.46 7.83 -3.30
C ASP A 143 12.99 7.76 -3.43
N ILE A 144 13.55 8.12 -4.58
CA ILE A 144 15.01 8.15 -4.73
C ILE A 144 15.53 9.33 -5.56
N PRO A 145 16.83 9.66 -5.42
CA PRO A 145 17.48 10.67 -6.24
C PRO A 145 17.99 10.05 -7.55
N ILE A 146 17.23 10.21 -8.63
CA ILE A 146 17.72 10.03 -10.00
C ILE A 146 17.72 11.38 -10.72
N ASP A 147 18.66 11.58 -11.62
CA ASP A 147 18.87 12.87 -12.29
C ASP A 147 17.65 13.37 -13.06
N CYS A 148 16.87 12.47 -13.65
CA CYS A 148 15.68 12.85 -14.42
C CYS A 148 14.48 13.20 -13.53
N ARG A 149 14.58 13.10 -12.20
CA ARG A 149 13.49 13.36 -11.27
C ARG A 149 13.62 14.75 -10.66
N PRO A 150 12.51 15.49 -10.51
CA PRO A 150 11.14 15.14 -10.89
C PRO A 150 10.83 15.50 -12.35
N CYS A 151 10.31 14.56 -13.14
CA CYS A 151 9.91 14.83 -14.53
C CYS A 151 8.40 15.07 -14.70
N HIS A 152 7.57 14.58 -13.75
CA HIS A 152 6.11 14.60 -13.81
C HIS A 152 5.53 14.07 -15.14
N LYS A 153 6.13 13.00 -15.68
CA LYS A 153 5.66 12.34 -16.91
C LYS A 153 4.97 11.00 -16.63
N ASN A 154 3.87 10.77 -17.32
CA ASN A 154 3.13 9.50 -17.30
C ASN A 154 3.87 8.36 -18.03
N TYR A 155 4.66 8.69 -19.06
CA TYR A 155 5.56 7.81 -19.80
C TYR A 155 6.99 8.36 -19.81
N CYS A 156 8.00 7.48 -19.75
CA CYS A 156 9.39 7.91 -19.59
C CYS A 156 9.94 8.41 -20.93
N PRO A 157 10.34 9.68 -21.06
CA PRO A 157 10.90 10.20 -22.32
C PRO A 157 12.27 9.58 -22.65
N LEU A 158 12.97 9.05 -21.64
CA LEU A 158 14.28 8.40 -21.75
C LEU A 158 14.18 6.88 -21.95
N GLN A 159 12.95 6.34 -22.07
CA GLN A 159 12.67 4.94 -22.41
C GLN A 159 13.23 3.89 -21.42
N HIS A 160 13.37 4.25 -20.15
CA HIS A 160 13.69 3.32 -19.05
C HIS A 160 12.58 3.29 -17.99
N THR A 161 12.59 2.27 -17.13
CA THR A 161 11.68 2.15 -15.99
C THR A 161 12.38 2.41 -14.66
N ASP A 162 13.58 2.99 -14.68
CA ASP A 162 14.37 3.22 -13.48
C ASP A 162 13.53 3.81 -12.37
N CYS A 163 12.79 4.92 -12.57
CA CYS A 163 11.92 5.54 -11.54
C CYS A 163 10.98 4.60 -10.78
N GLN A 164 10.59 3.46 -11.38
CA GLN A 164 9.74 2.43 -10.79
C GLN A 164 10.54 1.42 -9.96
N ASN A 165 11.83 1.20 -10.22
CA ASN A 165 12.60 0.12 -9.62
C ASN A 165 13.35 0.49 -8.34
N LEU A 166 13.19 1.71 -7.85
CA LEU A 166 14.23 2.33 -7.04
C LEU A 166 13.99 2.28 -5.53
N SER A 167 12.76 2.05 -5.11
CA SER A 167 12.50 1.62 -3.73
C SER A 167 12.66 0.11 -3.71
N PRO A 168 13.81 -0.46 -3.33
CA PRO A 168 13.94 -1.91 -3.31
C PRO A 168 12.99 -2.50 -2.26
N PRO A 169 12.44 -3.70 -2.49
CA PRO A 169 11.45 -4.30 -1.59
C PRO A 169 11.88 -4.35 -0.12
N PHE A 170 13.16 -4.58 0.16
CA PHE A 170 13.67 -4.63 1.54
C PHE A 170 13.42 -3.32 2.30
N ARG A 171 13.55 -2.14 1.66
CA ARG A 171 13.28 -0.85 2.30
C ARG A 171 11.81 -0.73 2.69
N VAL A 172 10.92 -1.17 1.80
CA VAL A 172 9.47 -1.17 2.06
C VAL A 172 9.13 -2.14 3.18
N ILE A 173 9.73 -3.33 3.17
CA ILE A 173 9.57 -4.35 4.22
C ILE A 173 9.99 -3.78 5.58
N ASP A 174 11.18 -3.19 5.68
CA ASP A 174 11.70 -2.63 6.95
C ASP A 174 10.74 -1.56 7.51
N GLU A 175 10.25 -0.67 6.64
CA GLU A 175 9.32 0.39 7.03
C GLU A 175 7.94 -0.14 7.45
N VAL A 176 7.44 -1.20 6.81
CA VAL A 176 6.21 -1.88 7.24
C VAL A 176 6.44 -2.56 8.60
N MET A 177 7.52 -3.32 8.77
CA MET A 177 7.82 -4.03 10.01
C MET A 177 8.01 -3.07 11.19
N GLN A 178 8.64 -1.90 10.97
CA GLN A 178 8.76 -0.87 12.00
C GLN A 178 7.39 -0.31 12.44
N ARG A 179 6.43 -0.18 11.52
CA ARG A 179 5.06 0.27 11.85
C ARG A 179 4.28 -0.80 12.61
N LEU A 180 4.48 -2.06 12.26
CA LEU A 180 3.89 -3.19 12.96
C LEU A 180 4.42 -3.29 14.40
N SER A 181 5.73 -3.09 14.63
CA SER A 181 6.32 -3.17 15.97
C SER A 181 5.91 -2.02 16.89
N LYS A 182 5.76 -0.79 16.36
CA LYS A 182 5.31 0.39 17.12
C LYS A 182 3.84 0.32 17.55
N GLN A 183 3.06 -0.57 16.94
CA GLN A 183 1.64 -0.78 17.24
C GLN A 183 1.37 -2.04 18.09
N ALA A 184 2.43 -2.74 18.53
CA ALA A 184 2.28 -3.78 19.54
C ALA A 184 1.68 -3.16 20.81
N PRO A 185 0.78 -3.87 21.52
CA PRO A 185 0.05 -3.29 22.63
C PRO A 185 1.03 -2.74 23.69
N GLY A 186 1.10 -1.40 23.75
CA GLY A 186 1.46 -0.72 24.98
C GLY A 186 0.42 -1.10 26.02
N THR A 187 0.91 -1.57 27.15
CA THR A 187 0.17 -1.82 28.38
C THR A 187 -0.96 -0.81 28.56
N ILE A 188 -2.17 -1.30 28.77
CA ILE A 188 -3.29 -0.54 29.30
C ILE A 188 -2.78 0.16 30.57
N VAL A 189 -2.76 1.49 30.57
CA VAL A 189 -2.75 2.29 31.80
C VAL A 189 -3.98 3.17 31.75
#